data_AF-A0A1M5A888-F1
#
_entry.id   AF-A0A1M5A888-F1
#
_cell.length_a   1.000
_cell.length_b   1.000
_cell.length_c   1.000
_cell.angle_alpha   90.00
_cell.angle_beta   90.00
_cell.angle_gamma   90.00
#
_symmetry.space_group_name_H-M   'P 1'
#
loop_
_entity.id
_entity.type
_entity.pdbx_description
1 polymer ?
#
loop_
_entity_poly.entity_id
_entity_poly.type
_entity_poly.pdbx_seq_one_letter_code
_entity_poly.pdbx_strand_id
1 'polypeptide(L)'
;MVYIYKSEFKPRIKNEALQEIYKRKNINKVKLFKETVHQTDQLEGLSLESYPLQSIFFDEITDDKRNINLIKDLTAYIFNSKPLNIPLIENITHKIPKNQWYYNKVKEILFEYKSKYLLEYLAGFRNSDDIELIKSYGKDSYFAIQKFSSVEFLPFLESMAEKESSDYEYLSTVAKLCHHQKSGHLINTVFNVLKNSNYDTDLFKSYLYNNKCPIQ
;
A
#
# COMPACT_ATOMS: atom_id res chain seq x y z
N MET A 1 -12.57 -2.91 -5.32
CA MET A 1 -11.35 -3.74 -5.41
C MET A 1 -10.70 -3.75 -4.04
N VAL A 2 -10.68 -4.89 -3.34
CA VAL A 2 -9.70 -5.06 -2.25
C VAL A 2 -8.33 -4.87 -2.92
N TYR A 3 -7.42 -4.09 -2.34
CA TYR A 3 -6.01 -4.17 -2.74
C TYR A 3 -5.59 -5.59 -2.38
N ILE A 4 -5.80 -6.50 -3.33
CA ILE A 4 -5.10 -7.75 -3.39
C ILE A 4 -3.66 -7.26 -3.47
N TYR A 5 -2.96 -7.33 -2.34
CA TYR A 5 -1.52 -7.30 -2.28
C TYR A 5 -1.01 -8.00 -3.55
N LYS A 6 0.08 -7.53 -4.15
CA LYS A 6 0.80 -8.30 -5.18
C LYS A 6 1.40 -9.59 -4.58
N SER A 7 0.59 -10.42 -3.92
CA SER A 7 0.95 -11.63 -3.19
C SER A 7 0.04 -12.81 -3.50
N GLU A 8 -0.98 -12.67 -4.35
CA GLU A 8 -1.61 -13.82 -5.01
C GLU A 8 -0.97 -14.06 -6.38
N PHE A 9 0.36 -14.21 -6.39
CA PHE A 9 1.02 -14.79 -7.55
C PHE A 9 0.45 -16.20 -7.76
N LYS A 10 -0.04 -16.50 -8.97
CA LYS A 10 -0.34 -17.89 -9.33
C LYS A 10 0.90 -18.74 -8.99
N PRO A 11 0.79 -19.83 -8.23
CA PRO A 11 1.95 -20.61 -7.76
C PRO A 11 2.94 -20.97 -8.88
N ARG A 12 2.44 -21.17 -10.10
CA ARG A 12 3.23 -21.40 -11.31
C ARG A 12 4.21 -20.26 -11.64
N ILE A 13 3.77 -19.00 -11.60
CA ILE A 13 4.63 -17.84 -11.92
C ILE A 13 5.73 -17.68 -10.88
N LYS A 14 5.40 -17.86 -9.59
CA LYS A 14 6.39 -17.86 -8.50
C LYS A 14 7.45 -18.94 -8.72
N ASN A 15 7.04 -20.15 -9.10
CA ASN A 15 7.97 -21.26 -9.34
C ASN A 15 8.86 -21.02 -10.56
N GLU A 16 8.32 -20.54 -11.68
CA GLU A 16 9.09 -20.22 -12.88
C GLU A 16 10.10 -19.08 -12.62
N ALA A 17 9.68 -18.03 -11.91
CA ALA A 17 10.56 -16.95 -11.45
C ALA A 17 11.73 -17.46 -10.60
N LEU A 18 11.43 -18.29 -9.59
CA LEU A 18 12.45 -18.84 -8.70
C LEU A 18 13.39 -19.79 -9.45
N GLN A 19 12.88 -20.61 -10.37
CA GLN A 19 13.72 -21.45 -11.23
C GLN A 19 14.68 -20.61 -12.06
N GLU A 20 14.22 -19.51 -12.66
CA GLU A 20 15.06 -18.63 -13.46
C GLU A 20 16.14 -17.93 -12.63
N ILE A 21 15.80 -17.49 -11.42
CA ILE A 21 16.77 -16.94 -10.46
C ILE A 21 17.79 -18.01 -10.05
N TYR A 22 17.35 -19.23 -9.71
CA TYR A 22 18.22 -20.29 -9.22
C TYR A 22 19.08 -20.94 -10.31
N LYS A 23 18.75 -20.80 -11.60
CA LYS A 23 19.66 -21.14 -12.70
C LYS A 23 20.95 -20.29 -12.67
N ARG A 24 20.92 -19.11 -12.04
CA ARG A 24 22.05 -18.18 -11.94
C ARG A 24 23.05 -18.65 -10.86
N LYS A 25 23.76 -19.74 -11.19
CA LYS A 25 24.93 -20.31 -10.48
C LYS A 25 24.70 -20.77 -9.02
N ASN A 26 25.57 -21.66 -8.56
CA ASN A 26 25.59 -22.26 -7.22
C ASN A 26 26.08 -21.23 -6.16
N ILE A 27 25.38 -20.09 -6.06
CA ILE A 27 25.73 -18.93 -5.23
C ILE A 27 24.79 -18.87 -4.03
N ASN A 28 25.28 -18.37 -2.89
CA ASN A 28 24.45 -18.06 -1.73
C ASN A 28 23.28 -17.13 -2.12
N LYS A 29 22.04 -17.51 -1.79
CA LYS A 29 20.82 -16.77 -2.19
C LYS A 29 20.85 -15.29 -1.79
N VAL A 30 21.39 -14.97 -0.60
CA VAL A 30 21.54 -13.59 -0.11
C VAL A 30 22.51 -12.80 -0.98
N LYS A 31 23.63 -13.43 -1.36
CA LYS A 31 24.62 -12.81 -2.24
C LYS A 31 24.01 -12.55 -3.63
N LEU A 32 23.34 -13.56 -4.19
CA LEU A 32 22.67 -13.43 -5.48
C LEU A 32 21.64 -12.29 -5.46
N PHE A 33 20.79 -12.23 -4.44
CA PHE A 33 19.80 -11.14 -4.30
C PHE A 33 20.45 -9.75 -4.28
N LYS A 34 21.54 -9.59 -3.54
CA LYS A 34 22.26 -8.32 -3.45
C LYS A 34 22.86 -7.91 -4.80
N GLU A 35 23.41 -8.86 -5.55
CA GLU A 35 23.99 -8.64 -6.89
C GLU A 35 22.91 -8.35 -7.96
N THR A 36 21.69 -8.85 -7.77
CA THR A 36 20.59 -8.71 -8.74
C THR A 36 19.50 -7.73 -8.29
N VAL A 37 19.75 -6.93 -7.25
CA VAL A 37 18.74 -6.04 -6.62
C VAL A 37 18.15 -5.02 -7.59
N HIS A 38 18.88 -4.63 -8.65
CA HIS A 38 18.43 -3.69 -9.69
C HIS A 38 18.05 -4.36 -11.02
N GLN A 39 18.21 -5.68 -11.12
CA GLN A 39 17.82 -6.37 -12.34
C GLN A 39 16.30 -6.29 -12.49
N THR A 40 15.85 -6.00 -13.69
CA THR A 40 14.43 -6.09 -14.05
C THR A 40 14.34 -7.30 -14.96
N ASP A 41 13.98 -8.43 -14.37
CA ASP A 41 13.90 -9.67 -15.14
C ASP A 41 12.54 -9.76 -15.82
N GLN A 42 12.54 -9.92 -17.14
CA GLN A 42 11.36 -10.26 -17.92
C GLN A 42 11.32 -11.78 -18.07
N LEU A 43 10.22 -12.41 -17.67
CA LEU A 43 9.99 -13.83 -17.98
C LEU A 43 9.52 -13.92 -19.44
N GLU A 44 10.35 -14.47 -20.32
CA GLU A 44 9.95 -14.73 -21.72
C GLU A 44 8.76 -15.72 -21.77
N GLY A 45 7.76 -15.43 -22.60
CA GLY A 45 6.62 -16.34 -22.86
C GLY A 45 5.34 -16.08 -22.06
N LEU A 46 5.35 -15.13 -21.13
CA LEU A 46 4.14 -14.57 -20.52
C LEU A 46 3.95 -13.16 -21.05
N SER A 47 2.84 -12.90 -21.74
CA SER A 47 2.48 -11.58 -22.28
C SER A 47 2.05 -10.60 -21.18
N LEU A 48 2.83 -10.52 -20.11
CA LEU A 48 2.52 -9.75 -18.91
C LEU A 48 3.79 -9.00 -18.48
N GLU A 49 3.67 -7.69 -18.64
CA GLU A 49 4.33 -6.59 -17.91
C GLU A 49 5.31 -7.03 -16.81
N SER A 50 6.58 -6.63 -16.98
CA SER A 50 7.68 -6.64 -16.00
C SER A 50 7.33 -7.16 -14.59
N TYR A 51 7.71 -8.40 -14.28
CA TYR A 51 7.52 -8.98 -12.95
C TYR A 51 8.56 -8.41 -11.97
N PRO A 52 8.18 -8.08 -10.71
CA PRO A 52 9.15 -7.74 -9.68
C PRO A 52 9.81 -9.04 -9.15
N LEU A 53 10.60 -9.74 -9.97
CA LEU A 53 11.24 -11.00 -9.58
C LEU A 53 12.02 -10.88 -8.26
N GLN A 54 12.60 -9.71 -8.03
CA GLN A 54 13.35 -9.35 -6.84
C GLN A 54 12.46 -9.33 -5.59
N SER A 55 11.18 -8.94 -5.67
CA SER A 55 10.28 -9.02 -4.52
C SER A 55 9.89 -10.47 -4.21
N ILE A 56 9.68 -11.29 -5.24
CA ILE A 56 9.46 -12.73 -5.09
C ILE A 56 10.69 -13.40 -4.45
N PHE A 57 11.89 -13.03 -4.90
CA PHE A 57 13.12 -13.57 -4.36
C PHE A 57 13.37 -13.13 -2.92
N PHE A 58 13.11 -11.85 -2.62
CA PHE A 58 13.15 -11.32 -1.26
C PHE A 58 12.21 -12.12 -0.36
N ASP A 59 10.97 -12.36 -0.80
CA ASP A 59 10.00 -13.11 -0.02
C ASP A 59 10.43 -14.56 0.24
N GLU A 60 11.01 -15.21 -0.76
CA GLU A 60 11.53 -16.58 -0.65
C GLU A 60 12.72 -16.68 0.31
N ILE A 61 13.67 -15.74 0.25
CA ILE A 61 14.82 -15.71 1.17
C ILE A 61 14.36 -15.43 2.60
N THR A 62 13.28 -14.67 2.76
CA THR A 62 12.75 -14.21 4.05
C THR A 62 11.45 -14.92 4.44
N ASP A 63 11.21 -16.12 3.93
CA ASP A 63 9.98 -16.87 4.21
C ASP A 63 9.92 -17.31 5.68
N ASP A 64 11.08 -17.66 6.27
CA ASP A 64 11.16 -17.85 7.72
C ASP A 64 11.12 -16.50 8.45
N LYS A 65 9.91 -16.13 8.87
CA LYS A 65 9.62 -14.91 9.64
C LYS A 65 10.39 -14.81 10.96
N ARG A 66 10.98 -15.91 11.46
CA ARG A 66 11.83 -15.89 12.67
C ARG A 66 13.20 -15.27 12.38
N ASN A 67 13.61 -15.15 11.12
CA ASN A 67 14.87 -14.56 10.74
C ASN A 67 14.79 -13.02 10.59
N ILE A 68 14.43 -12.37 11.70
CA ILE A 68 14.24 -10.90 11.77
C ILE A 68 15.51 -10.15 11.37
N ASN A 69 16.69 -10.67 11.71
CA ASN A 69 17.97 -10.05 11.37
C ASN A 69 18.20 -10.06 9.86
N LEU A 70 17.93 -11.18 9.18
CA LEU A 70 18.05 -11.22 7.71
C LEU A 70 17.07 -10.26 7.02
N ILE A 71 15.83 -10.15 7.51
CA ILE A 71 14.86 -9.19 6.98
C ILE A 71 15.39 -7.76 7.14
N LYS A 72 15.89 -7.41 8.32
CA LYS A 72 16.48 -6.08 8.59
C LYS A 72 17.70 -5.80 7.70
N ASP A 73 18.57 -6.78 7.53
CA ASP A 73 19.80 -6.63 6.74
C ASP A 73 19.48 -6.44 5.25
N LEU A 74 18.55 -7.23 4.70
CA LEU A 74 18.16 -7.12 3.30
C LEU A 74 17.35 -5.86 3.03
N THR A 75 16.42 -5.49 3.92
CA THR A 75 15.67 -4.23 3.78
C THR A 75 16.61 -3.03 3.87
N ALA A 76 17.53 -2.99 4.83
CA ALA A 76 18.56 -1.95 4.90
C ALA A 76 19.43 -1.91 3.64
N TYR A 77 19.79 -3.06 3.07
CA TYR A 77 20.53 -3.11 1.80
C TYR A 77 19.75 -2.46 0.65
N ILE A 78 18.46 -2.78 0.50
CA ILE A 78 17.60 -2.21 -0.55
C ILE A 78 17.49 -0.70 -0.38
N PHE A 79 17.23 -0.21 0.83
CA PHE A 79 17.10 1.22 1.12
C PHE A 79 18.41 2.03 0.97
N ASN A 80 19.56 1.36 0.99
CA ASN A 80 20.87 1.98 0.77
C ASN A 80 21.43 1.75 -0.64
N SER A 81 20.71 1.02 -1.50
CA SER A 81 21.13 0.74 -2.87
C SER A 81 21.12 2.01 -3.73
N LYS A 82 22.04 2.08 -4.71
CA LYS A 82 22.18 3.22 -5.63
C LYS A 82 22.26 2.71 -7.07
N PRO A 83 21.31 3.07 -7.96
CA PRO A 83 20.12 3.90 -7.71
C PRO A 83 19.11 3.22 -6.79
N LEU A 84 18.22 3.97 -6.14
CA LEU A 84 17.21 3.36 -5.26
C LEU A 84 16.19 2.55 -6.08
N ASN A 85 15.94 1.30 -5.70
CA ASN A 85 14.93 0.47 -6.37
C ASN A 85 13.52 0.73 -5.78
N ILE A 86 12.88 1.83 -6.20
CA ILE A 86 11.54 2.22 -5.73
C ILE A 86 10.51 1.12 -5.95
N PRO A 87 10.37 0.51 -7.15
CA PRO A 87 9.41 -0.58 -7.34
C PRO A 87 9.63 -1.71 -6.34
N LEU A 88 10.86 -2.15 -6.09
CA LEU A 88 11.10 -3.21 -5.10
C LEU A 88 10.64 -2.80 -3.70
N ILE A 89 10.94 -1.57 -3.27
CA ILE A 89 10.53 -1.04 -1.96
C ILE A 89 9.00 -1.05 -1.82
N GLU A 90 8.27 -0.60 -2.85
CA GLU A 90 6.79 -0.63 -2.89
C GLU A 90 6.22 -2.04 -2.77
N ASN A 91 6.91 -3.04 -3.33
CA ASN A 91 6.44 -4.43 -3.33
C ASN A 91 6.77 -5.21 -2.04
N ILE A 92 7.68 -4.70 -1.19
CA ILE A 92 8.07 -5.38 0.07
C ILE A 92 7.54 -4.68 1.32
N THR A 93 6.64 -3.71 1.16
CA THR A 93 6.09 -2.87 2.25
C THR A 93 5.57 -3.66 3.45
N HIS A 94 5.02 -4.85 3.22
CA HIS A 94 4.54 -5.78 4.25
C HIS A 94 5.64 -6.33 5.17
N LYS A 95 6.91 -6.31 4.73
CA LYS A 95 8.07 -6.81 5.48
C LYS A 95 9.04 -5.72 5.91
N ILE A 96 8.82 -4.45 5.54
CA ILE A 96 9.65 -3.33 6.01
C ILE A 96 9.49 -3.18 7.53
N PRO A 97 10.57 -3.22 8.34
CA PRO A 97 10.48 -3.06 9.78
C PRO A 97 9.88 -1.71 10.18
N LYS A 98 8.95 -1.69 11.15
CA LYS A 98 8.33 -0.46 11.65
C LYS A 98 9.20 0.20 12.73
N ASN A 99 10.10 1.09 12.31
CA ASN A 99 10.90 1.91 13.23
C ASN A 99 11.22 3.28 12.61
N GLN A 100 11.82 4.17 13.40
CA GLN A 100 12.10 5.56 12.99
C GLN A 100 13.00 5.67 11.75
N TRP A 101 13.95 4.76 11.58
CA TRP A 101 14.86 4.79 10.44
C TRP A 101 14.11 4.58 9.12
N TYR A 102 13.27 3.54 9.06
CA TYR A 102 12.44 3.27 7.88
C TYR A 102 11.35 4.31 7.68
N TYR A 103 10.78 4.85 8.76
CA TYR A 103 9.84 5.96 8.69
C TYR A 103 10.44 7.17 7.97
N ASN A 104 11.63 7.62 8.40
CA ASN A 104 12.31 8.76 7.77
C ASN A 104 12.63 8.48 6.29
N LYS A 105 13.15 7.27 6.00
CA LYS A 105 13.48 6.87 4.62
C LYS A 105 12.27 6.82 3.70
N VAL A 106 11.15 6.26 4.17
CA VAL A 106 9.91 6.22 3.39
C VAL A 106 9.34 7.63 3.19
N LYS A 107 9.43 8.49 4.20
CA LYS A 107 9.00 9.89 4.08
C LYS A 107 9.82 10.64 3.02
N GLU A 108 11.14 10.48 3.00
CA GLU A 108 12.02 11.00 1.94
C GLU A 108 11.58 10.50 0.56
N ILE A 109 11.35 9.19 0.41
CA ILE A 109 10.92 8.59 -0.87
C ILE A 109 9.58 9.16 -1.35
N LEU A 110 8.61 9.33 -0.44
CA LEU A 110 7.31 9.92 -0.76
C LEU A 110 7.46 11.37 -1.25
N PHE A 111 8.39 12.14 -0.70
CA PHE A 111 8.63 13.50 -1.20
C PHE A 111 9.29 13.51 -2.58
N GLU A 112 10.36 12.73 -2.76
CA GLU A 112 11.20 12.75 -3.96
C GLU A 112 10.56 12.03 -5.16
N TYR A 113 9.95 10.87 -4.95
CA TYR A 113 9.52 9.98 -6.03
C TYR A 113 8.00 9.91 -6.20
N LYS A 114 7.22 10.57 -5.34
CA LYS A 114 5.75 10.53 -5.35
C LYS A 114 5.18 9.10 -5.31
N SER A 115 5.84 8.22 -4.58
CA SER A 115 5.53 6.78 -4.49
C SER A 115 4.28 6.51 -3.64
N LYS A 116 3.09 6.61 -4.26
CA LYS A 116 1.80 6.47 -3.55
C LYS A 116 1.63 5.17 -2.76
N TYR A 117 2.25 4.07 -3.22
CA TYR A 117 2.15 2.77 -2.57
C TYR A 117 2.80 2.72 -1.17
N LEU A 118 3.64 3.71 -0.85
CA LEU A 118 4.26 3.83 0.47
C LEU A 118 3.43 4.65 1.48
N LEU A 119 2.35 5.29 1.04
CA LEU A 119 1.50 6.09 1.93
C LEU A 119 0.87 5.26 3.05
N GLU A 120 0.40 4.04 2.76
CA GLU A 120 -0.20 3.18 3.78
C GLU A 120 0.84 2.75 4.83
N TYR A 121 2.08 2.49 4.40
CA TYR A 121 3.18 2.19 5.32
C TYR A 121 3.46 3.38 6.24
N LEU A 122 3.57 4.60 5.69
CA LEU A 122 3.75 5.83 6.45
C LEU A 122 2.61 6.06 7.46
N ALA A 123 1.35 5.94 7.00
CA ALA A 123 0.17 6.08 7.86
C ALA A 123 0.13 5.04 9.00
N GLY A 124 0.80 3.89 8.83
CA GLY A 124 0.96 2.90 9.89
C GLY A 124 1.64 3.42 11.17
N PHE A 125 2.35 4.54 11.11
CA PHE A 125 2.96 5.22 12.26
C PHE A 125 2.02 6.19 12.98
N ARG A 126 0.90 6.57 12.34
CA ARG A 126 -0.15 7.45 12.91
C ARG A 126 0.40 8.78 13.46
N ASN A 127 1.41 9.33 12.79
CA ASN A 127 1.97 10.63 13.15
C ASN A 127 1.09 11.75 12.57
N SER A 128 0.61 12.67 13.42
CA SER A 128 -0.21 13.82 13.01
C SER A 128 0.51 14.76 12.05
N ASP A 129 1.85 14.83 12.11
CA ASP A 129 2.64 15.70 11.23
C ASP A 129 2.61 15.25 9.76
N ASP A 130 2.13 14.03 9.48
CA ASP A 130 2.04 13.46 8.14
C ASP A 130 0.68 13.71 7.47
N ILE A 131 -0.28 14.31 8.17
CA ILE A 131 -1.65 14.49 7.67
C ILE A 131 -1.68 15.30 6.36
N GLU A 132 -0.98 16.43 6.31
CA GLU A 132 -0.94 17.27 5.11
C GLU A 132 -0.18 16.60 3.95
N LEU A 133 0.87 15.83 4.26
CA LEU A 133 1.55 15.02 3.26
C LEU A 133 0.59 13.96 2.69
N ILE A 134 -0.14 13.23 3.53
CA ILE A 134 -1.11 12.22 3.09
C ILE A 134 -2.19 12.86 2.20
N LYS A 135 -2.78 13.99 2.61
CA LYS A 135 -3.78 14.72 1.82
C LYS A 135 -3.26 15.16 0.45
N SER A 136 -1.97 15.52 0.35
CA SER A 136 -1.37 16.00 -0.90
C SER A 136 -1.40 14.99 -2.05
N TYR A 137 -1.69 13.72 -1.76
CA TYR A 137 -1.84 12.65 -2.75
C TYR A 137 -3.28 12.50 -3.28
N GLY A 138 -4.22 13.34 -2.85
CA GLY A 138 -5.60 13.32 -3.36
C GLY A 138 -6.25 11.95 -3.15
N LYS A 139 -6.91 11.40 -4.17
CA LYS A 139 -7.60 10.11 -4.08
C LYS A 139 -6.68 8.92 -3.75
N ASP A 140 -5.40 8.99 -4.11
CA ASP A 140 -4.44 7.93 -3.80
C ASP A 140 -4.15 7.82 -2.28
N SER A 141 -4.62 8.78 -1.47
CA SER A 141 -4.44 8.80 -0.02
C SER A 141 -5.44 7.94 0.76
N TYR A 142 -6.51 7.46 0.14
CA TYR A 142 -7.64 6.83 0.82
C TYR A 142 -7.25 5.63 1.69
N PHE A 143 -6.40 4.72 1.23
CA PHE A 143 -5.92 3.61 2.06
C PHE A 143 -5.07 4.06 3.26
N ALA A 144 -4.28 5.11 3.08
CA ALA A 144 -3.51 5.70 4.17
C ALA A 144 -4.45 6.31 5.23
N ILE A 145 -5.53 6.99 4.82
CA ILE A 145 -6.56 7.51 5.73
C ILE A 145 -7.33 6.36 6.41
N GLN A 146 -7.60 5.25 5.72
CA GLN A 146 -8.20 4.06 6.35
C GLN A 146 -7.27 3.44 7.40
N LYS A 147 -5.95 3.50 7.20
CA LYS A 147 -4.93 3.00 8.14
C LYS A 147 -4.77 3.92 9.35
N PHE A 148 -4.84 5.23 9.12
CA PHE A 148 -4.76 6.30 10.10
C PHE A 148 -5.99 7.20 10.01
N SER A 149 -7.11 6.71 10.55
CA SER A 149 -8.40 7.41 10.50
C SER A 149 -8.47 8.47 11.59
N SER A 150 -8.07 9.69 11.26
CA SER A 150 -8.17 10.85 12.16
C SER A 150 -9.19 11.89 11.67
N VAL A 151 -9.75 12.66 12.61
CA VAL A 151 -10.82 13.65 12.31
C VAL A 151 -10.33 14.81 11.46
N GLU A 152 -9.03 15.06 11.47
CA GLU A 152 -8.34 16.08 10.69
C GLU A 152 -8.39 15.80 9.18
N PHE A 153 -8.74 14.58 8.76
CA PHE A 153 -9.00 14.23 7.36
C PHE A 153 -10.42 14.60 6.91
N LEU A 154 -11.36 14.91 7.83
CA LEU A 154 -12.75 15.19 7.46
C LEU A 154 -12.90 16.35 6.46
N PRO A 155 -12.25 17.53 6.65
CA PRO A 155 -12.41 18.64 5.69
C PRO A 155 -11.92 18.28 4.28
N PHE A 156 -10.86 17.46 4.21
CA PHE A 156 -10.35 16.96 2.94
C PHE A 156 -11.36 16.02 2.27
N LEU A 157 -11.92 15.06 3.00
CA LEU A 157 -12.93 14.14 2.45
C LEU A 157 -14.21 14.88 2.05
N GLU A 158 -14.67 15.85 2.85
CA GLU A 158 -15.81 16.70 2.51
C GLU A 158 -15.60 17.43 1.18
N SER A 159 -14.40 17.96 0.92
CA SER A 159 -14.09 18.62 -0.35
C SER A 159 -14.09 17.68 -1.57
N MET A 160 -13.99 16.37 -1.34
CA MET A 160 -13.97 15.34 -2.38
C MET A 160 -15.35 14.70 -2.62
N ALA A 161 -16.30 14.86 -1.69
CA ALA A 161 -17.57 14.12 -1.69
C ALA A 161 -18.33 14.19 -3.02
N GLU A 162 -18.53 15.39 -3.55
CA GLU A 162 -19.28 15.59 -4.81
C GLU A 162 -18.68 14.82 -6.00
N LYS A 163 -17.36 14.64 -6.03
CA LYS A 163 -16.66 14.01 -7.16
C LYS A 163 -16.42 12.52 -6.95
N GLU A 164 -16.17 12.13 -5.71
CA GLU A 164 -15.60 10.82 -5.38
C GLU A 164 -16.62 9.91 -4.68
N SER A 165 -17.84 10.36 -4.40
CA SER A 165 -18.88 9.54 -3.76
C SER A 165 -19.30 8.28 -4.53
N SER A 166 -18.96 8.13 -5.80
CA SER A 166 -19.16 6.88 -6.56
C SER A 166 -17.98 5.90 -6.44
N ASP A 167 -16.84 6.36 -5.91
CA ASP A 167 -15.63 5.57 -5.76
C ASP A 167 -15.67 4.71 -4.48
N TYR A 168 -15.42 3.42 -4.62
CA TYR A 168 -15.53 2.48 -3.50
C TYR A 168 -14.45 2.70 -2.42
N GLU A 169 -13.26 3.20 -2.79
CA GLU A 169 -12.17 3.49 -1.86
C GLU A 169 -12.53 4.70 -1.01
N TYR A 170 -13.10 5.72 -1.64
CA TYR A 170 -13.64 6.88 -0.94
C TYR A 170 -14.76 6.48 0.04
N LEU A 171 -15.76 5.73 -0.42
CA LEU A 171 -16.87 5.27 0.43
C LEU A 171 -16.37 4.45 1.64
N SER A 172 -15.41 3.54 1.41
CA SER A 172 -14.79 2.76 2.47
C SER A 172 -14.02 3.63 3.47
N THR A 173 -13.36 4.69 2.98
CA THR A 173 -12.61 5.66 3.79
C THR A 173 -13.52 6.49 4.68
N VAL A 174 -14.63 7.02 4.13
CA VAL A 174 -15.63 7.76 4.92
C VAL A 174 -16.20 6.86 6.02
N ALA A 175 -16.51 5.59 5.70
CA ALA A 175 -17.03 4.65 6.68
C ALA A 175 -16.05 4.35 7.83
N LYS A 176 -14.73 4.46 7.62
CA LYS A 176 -13.74 4.30 8.71
C LYS A 176 -13.80 5.40 9.77
N LEU A 177 -14.30 6.58 9.41
CA LEU A 177 -14.39 7.73 10.30
C LEU A 177 -15.76 7.86 10.98
N CYS A 178 -16.69 6.94 10.73
CA CYS A 178 -18.09 7.08 11.11
C CYS A 178 -18.39 7.08 12.62
N HIS A 179 -17.42 6.70 13.45
CA HIS A 179 -17.56 6.78 14.91
C HIS A 179 -17.33 8.19 15.46
N HIS A 180 -16.77 9.09 14.65
CA HIS A 180 -16.59 10.47 15.05
C HIS A 180 -17.89 11.23 14.82
N GLN A 181 -18.43 11.88 15.85
CA GLN A 181 -19.66 12.68 15.73
C GLN A 181 -19.59 13.70 14.58
N LYS A 182 -18.40 14.24 14.30
CA LYS A 182 -18.16 15.21 13.22
C LYS A 182 -18.35 14.62 11.82
N SER A 183 -18.32 13.30 11.63
CA SER A 183 -18.49 12.67 10.31
C SER A 183 -19.94 12.57 9.86
N GLY A 184 -20.92 12.85 10.73
CA GLY A 184 -22.35 12.71 10.39
C GLY A 184 -22.75 13.58 9.19
N HIS A 185 -22.24 14.82 9.13
CA HIS A 185 -22.43 15.70 7.98
C HIS A 185 -21.91 15.06 6.67
N LEU A 186 -20.66 14.61 6.68
CA LEU A 186 -20.03 13.95 5.54
C LEU A 186 -20.81 12.70 5.08
N ILE A 187 -21.23 11.84 6.01
CA ILE A 187 -22.02 10.64 5.68
C ILE A 187 -23.33 11.01 4.99
N ASN A 188 -24.04 12.01 5.50
CA ASN A 188 -25.28 12.50 4.90
C ASN A 188 -25.03 13.09 3.50
N THR A 189 -23.95 13.86 3.33
CA THR A 189 -23.54 14.41 2.02
C THR A 189 -23.31 13.28 1.02
N VAL A 190 -22.58 12.23 1.39
CA VAL A 190 -22.34 11.08 0.52
C VAL A 190 -23.66 10.39 0.12
N PHE A 191 -24.58 10.17 1.06
CA PHE A 191 -25.89 9.60 0.73
C PHE A 191 -26.68 10.48 -0.25
N ASN A 192 -26.65 11.80 -0.06
CA ASN A 192 -27.35 12.72 -0.95
C ASN A 192 -26.76 12.72 -2.36
N VAL A 193 -25.43 12.75 -2.49
CA VAL A 193 -24.75 12.68 -3.80
C VAL A 193 -25.09 11.38 -4.52
N LEU A 194 -25.03 10.23 -3.82
CA LEU A 194 -25.39 8.93 -4.38
C LEU A 194 -26.85 8.90 -4.86
N LYS A 195 -27.80 9.36 -4.04
CA LYS A 195 -29.23 9.40 -4.40
C LYS A 195 -29.50 10.31 -5.59
N ASN A 196 -28.95 11.53 -5.59
CA ASN A 196 -29.17 12.50 -6.66
C ASN A 196 -28.58 12.04 -8.01
N SER A 197 -27.53 11.22 -7.95
CA SER A 197 -26.88 10.64 -9.13
C SER A 197 -27.46 9.28 -9.54
N ASN A 198 -28.54 8.82 -8.89
CA ASN A 198 -29.14 7.50 -9.07
C ASN A 198 -28.16 6.32 -8.89
N TYR A 199 -27.15 6.49 -8.03
CA TYR A 199 -26.25 5.40 -7.64
C TYR A 199 -26.86 4.55 -6.52
N ASP A 200 -26.51 3.27 -6.53
CA ASP A 200 -26.86 2.35 -5.46
C ASP A 200 -26.16 2.75 -4.14
N THR A 201 -26.96 2.93 -3.10
CA THR A 201 -26.50 3.26 -1.76
C THR A 201 -26.09 2.04 -0.93
N ASP A 202 -26.41 0.83 -1.38
CA ASP A 202 -26.25 -0.39 -0.59
C ASP A 202 -24.79 -0.74 -0.35
N LEU A 203 -23.89 -0.42 -1.29
CA LEU A 203 -22.45 -0.54 -1.08
C LEU A 203 -21.98 0.32 0.10
N PHE A 204 -22.41 1.59 0.15
CA PHE A 204 -22.01 2.47 1.25
C PHE A 204 -22.64 2.04 2.58
N LYS A 205 -23.92 1.63 2.58
CA LYS A 205 -24.56 1.05 3.78
C LYS A 205 -23.81 -0.19 4.27
N SER A 206 -23.35 -1.06 3.37
CA SER A 206 -22.55 -2.23 3.72
C SER A 206 -21.24 -1.83 4.39
N TYR A 207 -20.54 -0.81 3.86
CA TYR A 207 -19.32 -0.31 4.52
C TYR A 207 -19.60 0.29 5.91
N LEU A 208 -20.67 1.06 6.07
CA LEU A 208 -21.06 1.61 7.37
C LEU A 208 -21.42 0.49 8.37
N TYR A 209 -22.18 -0.51 7.93
CA TYR A 209 -22.55 -1.66 8.74
C TYR A 209 -21.31 -2.46 9.18
N ASN A 210 -20.39 -2.76 8.24
CA ASN A 210 -19.16 -3.51 8.53
C ASN A 210 -18.23 -2.76 9.49
N ASN A 211 -18.27 -1.43 9.50
CA ASN A 211 -17.54 -0.61 10.48
C ASN A 211 -18.34 -0.35 11.76
N LYS A 212 -19.52 -0.95 11.95
CA LYS A 212 -20.37 -0.78 13.14
C LYS A 212 -20.69 0.69 13.44
N CYS A 213 -20.92 1.47 12.38
CA CYS A 213 -21.26 2.87 12.54
C CYS A 213 -22.54 3.00 13.36
N PRO A 214 -22.64 4.00 14.26
CA PRO A 214 -23.90 4.32 14.91
C PRO A 214 -24.82 4.89 13.83
N ILE A 215 -25.60 4.00 13.20
CA ILE A 215 -26.59 4.38 12.19
C ILE A 215 -27.59 5.30 12.90
N GLN A 216 -27.67 6.55 12.44
CA GLN A 216 -28.76 7.47 12.79
C GLN A 216 -29.86 7.34 11.74
#